data_AF-F5YLZ5-F1
#
_entry.id   AF-F5YLZ5-F1
#
_cell.length_a   1.000
_cell.length_b   1.000
_cell.length_c   1.000
_cell.angle_alpha   90.00
_cell.angle_beta   90.00
_cell.angle_gamma   90.00
#
_symmetry.space_group_name_H-M   'P 1'
#
loop_
_entity.id
_entity.type
_entity.pdbx_description
1 polymer ?
#
loop_
_entity_poly.entity_id
_entity_poly.type
_entity_poly.pdbx_seq_one_letter_code
_entity_poly.pdbx_strand_id
1 'polypeptide(L)'
;MIAILLCGKLRCKLRFIQPRARFFTCLVAFLFLGGVSLFPQSFSGEQELPGDPAQPIGLTLSLVYARYGVPESVYTIRGAEEWQDDVVFVYNDRDMYVFKDRVWQVSVRTAYGITLGDPGGVVSLILGDGVQSFSGYLLYALPSRSWPLQLRVNLDNAGRVESIFIYRSDF
;
A
#
# COMPACT_ATOMS: atom_id res chain seq x y z
N MET A 1 36.90 50.01 -27.52
CA MET A 1 37.47 51.36 -27.39
C MET A 1 37.34 51.75 -25.92
N ILE A 2 38.48 51.97 -25.25
CA ILE A 2 38.65 52.61 -23.92
C ILE A 2 38.20 51.76 -22.71
N ALA A 3 38.84 51.71 -21.54
CA ALA A 3 40.21 51.88 -21.05
C ALA A 3 40.15 51.39 -19.58
N ILE A 4 41.03 50.50 -19.10
CA ILE A 4 42.24 50.76 -18.30
C ILE A 4 42.01 51.49 -16.94
N LEU A 5 42.69 50.95 -15.91
CA LEU A 5 43.23 51.52 -14.65
C LEU A 5 42.45 51.19 -13.37
N LEU A 6 42.95 50.31 -12.49
CA LEU A 6 44.14 50.39 -11.60
C LEU A 6 43.87 51.09 -10.27
N CYS A 7 44.67 50.69 -9.28
CA CYS A 7 44.94 51.34 -7.98
C CYS A 7 44.04 50.85 -6.82
N GLY A 8 44.54 50.48 -5.66
CA GLY A 8 45.90 50.53 -5.14
C GLY A 8 45.95 49.92 -3.72
N LYS A 9 47.12 49.39 -3.39
CA LYS A 9 47.53 48.95 -2.04
C LYS A 9 47.29 50.05 -1.01
N LEU A 10 46.94 49.66 0.22
CA LEU A 10 47.49 50.30 1.43
C LEU A 10 47.49 49.34 2.62
N ARG A 11 48.71 49.10 3.14
CA ARG A 11 49.00 48.47 4.43
C ARG A 11 48.76 49.49 5.55
N CYS A 12 48.24 49.05 6.70
CA CYS A 12 48.52 49.69 8.00
C CYS A 12 48.21 48.69 9.13
N LYS A 13 49.23 48.07 9.74
CA LYS A 13 49.74 48.30 11.12
C LYS A 13 48.66 48.23 12.22
N LEU A 14 48.62 47.15 13.01
CA LEU A 14 49.34 46.93 14.30
C LEU A 14 48.80 47.79 15.47
N ARG A 15 48.10 47.17 16.44
CA ARG A 15 48.58 46.93 17.84
C ARG A 15 47.41 46.74 18.84
N PHE A 16 47.58 45.69 19.67
CA PHE A 16 47.39 45.62 21.12
C PHE A 16 46.05 46.06 21.77
N ILE A 17 45.43 45.15 22.54
CA ILE A 17 45.30 45.19 24.03
C ILE A 17 44.37 44.03 24.47
N GLN A 18 44.99 42.96 25.00
CA GLN A 18 44.75 42.27 26.29
C GLN A 18 43.35 41.80 26.77
N PRO A 19 43.32 40.82 27.71
CA PRO A 19 42.35 39.72 27.77
C PRO A 19 41.28 39.90 28.84
N ARG A 20 40.20 39.12 28.77
CA ARG A 20 39.35 38.83 29.93
C ARG A 20 39.12 37.34 30.10
N ALA A 21 39.71 36.87 31.19
CA ALA A 21 39.48 35.59 31.82
C ALA A 21 38.01 35.42 32.28
N ARG A 22 37.59 34.16 32.36
CA ARG A 22 36.74 33.52 33.39
C ARG A 22 36.46 32.10 32.88
N PHE A 23 37.23 31.08 33.29
CA PHE A 23 36.95 30.22 34.46
C PHE A 23 35.46 29.97 34.66
N PHE A 24 35.02 28.72 34.46
CA PHE A 24 33.86 28.01 35.04
C PHE A 24 33.56 26.85 34.08
N THR A 25 33.37 25.56 34.40
CA THR A 25 33.58 24.68 35.53
C THR A 25 33.41 23.28 34.94
N CYS A 26 34.31 22.37 35.30
CA CYS A 26 34.16 20.95 35.03
C CYS A 26 33.10 20.40 36.01
N LEU A 27 31.97 19.86 35.54
CA LEU A 27 31.15 18.97 36.37
C LEU A 27 30.46 17.88 35.51
N VAL A 28 30.86 16.67 35.85
CA VAL A 28 30.35 15.35 35.48
C VAL A 28 28.87 15.19 35.80
N ALA A 29 28.09 14.57 34.92
CA ALA A 29 27.00 13.65 35.31
C ALA A 29 26.49 12.83 34.12
N PHE A 30 26.81 11.54 34.15
CA PHE A 30 26.23 10.46 33.37
C PHE A 30 24.72 10.33 33.69
N LEU A 31 23.85 10.55 32.71
CA LEU A 31 22.42 10.18 32.77
C LEU A 31 21.98 9.64 31.40
N PHE A 32 22.46 8.45 31.04
CA PHE A 32 21.79 7.59 30.05
C PHE A 32 20.67 6.83 30.78
N LEU A 33 19.57 7.54 31.09
CA LEU A 33 18.32 6.91 31.45
C LEU A 33 17.69 6.36 30.17
N GLY A 34 17.66 5.03 30.08
CA GLY A 34 17.04 4.29 28.99
C GLY A 34 15.58 4.70 28.81
N GLY A 35 15.29 5.41 27.72
CA GLY A 35 13.95 5.58 27.21
C GLY A 35 13.47 4.27 26.61
N VAL A 36 12.96 3.37 27.44
CA VAL A 36 12.15 2.24 26.97
C VAL A 36 10.83 2.84 26.54
N SER A 37 10.69 3.13 25.24
CA SER A 37 9.42 3.51 24.65
C SER A 37 8.44 2.34 24.80
N LEU A 38 7.59 2.41 25.84
CA LEU A 38 6.41 1.58 25.99
C LEU A 38 5.34 2.05 24.99
N PHE A 39 5.62 1.90 23.69
CA PHE A 39 4.54 1.92 22.72
C PHE A 39 3.82 0.58 22.83
N PRO A 40 2.50 0.55 23.13
CA PRO A 40 1.74 -0.67 22.99
C PRO A 40 1.81 -1.08 21.51
N GLN A 41 2.52 -2.17 21.23
CA GLN A 41 2.36 -2.85 19.96
C GLN A 41 0.97 -3.48 19.99
N SER A 42 0.00 -2.76 19.46
CA SER A 42 -1.29 -3.32 19.08
C SER A 42 -1.04 -4.29 17.93
N PHE A 43 -0.58 -5.50 18.27
CA PHE A 43 -0.56 -6.61 17.34
C PHE A 43 -2.00 -7.11 17.26
N SER A 44 -2.78 -6.51 16.37
CA SER A 44 -4.06 -7.07 15.96
C SER A 44 -3.71 -8.37 15.24
N GLY A 45 -3.71 -9.49 15.96
CA GLY A 45 -3.55 -10.81 15.38
C GLY A 45 -4.56 -10.95 14.25
N GLU A 46 -4.06 -11.00 13.01
CA GLU A 46 -4.86 -11.05 11.81
C GLU A 46 -5.58 -12.41 11.80
N GLN A 47 -6.86 -12.42 12.21
CA GLN A 47 -7.64 -13.65 12.24
C GLN A 47 -8.02 -14.00 10.80
N GLU A 48 -7.13 -14.72 10.10
CA GLU A 48 -7.45 -15.36 8.82
C GLU A 48 -8.63 -16.31 9.05
N LEU A 49 -9.82 -15.90 8.62
CA LEU A 49 -10.97 -16.80 8.57
C LEU A 49 -10.66 -17.88 7.51
N PRO A 50 -10.80 -19.18 7.85
CA PRO A 50 -10.67 -20.24 6.86
C PRO A 50 -11.61 -20.00 5.68
N GLY A 51 -11.08 -19.95 4.47
CA GLY A 51 -11.85 -19.72 3.25
C GLY A 51 -12.14 -18.25 2.92
N ASP A 52 -11.49 -17.27 3.59
CA ASP A 52 -11.61 -15.87 3.17
C ASP A 52 -11.02 -15.67 1.76
N PRO A 53 -11.82 -15.19 0.78
CA PRO A 53 -11.37 -15.00 -0.60
C PRO A 53 -10.22 -13.99 -0.73
N ALA A 54 -10.01 -13.11 0.27
CA ALA A 54 -8.91 -12.15 0.29
C ALA A 54 -7.54 -12.73 0.68
N GLN A 55 -7.46 -13.98 1.17
CA GLN A 55 -6.21 -14.59 1.64
C GLN A 55 -5.04 -14.57 0.63
N PRO A 56 -5.23 -14.72 -0.70
CA PRO A 56 -4.10 -14.68 -1.63
C PRO A 56 -3.44 -13.31 -1.74
N ILE A 57 -4.13 -12.23 -1.37
CA ILE A 57 -3.61 -10.87 -1.53
C ILE A 57 -2.32 -10.68 -0.72
N GLY A 58 -1.29 -10.15 -1.36
CA GLY A 58 0.03 -9.88 -0.76
C GLY A 58 0.98 -11.07 -0.73
N LEU A 59 0.51 -12.29 -1.03
CA LEU A 59 1.37 -13.48 -1.10
C LEU A 59 2.42 -13.32 -2.20
N THR A 60 3.64 -13.77 -1.89
CA THR A 60 4.70 -13.92 -2.89
C THR A 60 4.42 -15.12 -3.78
N LEU A 61 5.01 -15.14 -4.98
CA LEU A 61 4.90 -16.29 -5.89
C LEU A 61 5.29 -17.64 -5.25
N SER A 62 6.31 -17.65 -4.39
CA SER A 62 6.71 -18.84 -3.64
C SER A 62 5.63 -19.35 -2.68
N LEU A 63 4.94 -18.44 -1.99
CA LEU A 63 3.84 -18.78 -1.09
C LEU A 63 2.57 -19.17 -1.84
N VAL A 64 2.30 -18.52 -2.98
CA VAL A 64 1.22 -18.92 -3.88
C VAL A 64 1.42 -20.38 -4.32
N TYR A 65 2.60 -20.71 -4.83
CA TYR A 65 2.91 -22.08 -5.24
C TYR A 65 2.82 -23.09 -4.09
N ALA A 66 3.34 -22.73 -2.91
CA ALA A 66 3.30 -23.62 -1.74
C ALA A 66 1.86 -23.86 -1.23
N ARG A 67 0.96 -22.89 -1.35
CA ARG A 67 -0.41 -22.95 -0.81
C ARG A 67 -1.44 -23.46 -1.82
N TYR A 68 -1.32 -23.06 -3.09
CA TYR A 68 -2.31 -23.33 -4.14
C TYR A 68 -1.80 -24.28 -5.23
N GLY A 69 -0.50 -24.58 -5.27
CA GLY A 69 0.10 -25.46 -6.28
C GLY A 69 0.36 -24.76 -7.61
N VAL A 70 0.33 -25.55 -8.69
CA VAL A 70 0.52 -25.06 -10.06
C VAL A 70 -0.79 -24.48 -10.58
N PRO A 71 -0.81 -23.27 -11.19
CA PRO A 71 -2.02 -22.74 -11.81
C PRO A 71 -2.42 -23.57 -13.04
N GLU A 72 -3.72 -23.61 -13.33
CA GLU A 72 -4.27 -24.32 -14.50
C GLU A 72 -3.84 -23.66 -15.81
N SER A 73 -3.75 -22.33 -15.82
CA SER A 73 -3.19 -21.57 -16.92
C SER A 73 -2.61 -20.24 -16.44
N VAL A 74 -1.76 -19.64 -17.27
CA VAL A 74 -1.16 -18.34 -17.04
C VAL A 74 -1.30 -17.51 -18.30
N TYR A 75 -1.78 -16.27 -18.15
CA TYR A 75 -1.87 -15.32 -19.25
C TYR A 75 -1.55 -13.91 -18.76
N THR A 76 -1.45 -12.95 -19.68
CA THR A 76 -1.16 -11.55 -19.36
C THR A 76 -2.34 -10.66 -19.69
N ILE A 77 -2.63 -9.68 -18.84
CA ILE A 77 -3.60 -8.61 -19.11
C ILE A 77 -2.84 -7.30 -19.26
N ARG A 78 -3.22 -6.53 -20.28
CA ARG A 78 -2.73 -5.16 -20.48
C ARG A 78 -3.46 -4.23 -19.54
N GLY A 79 -2.71 -3.53 -18.68
CA GLY A 79 -3.25 -2.45 -17.87
C GLY A 79 -3.64 -1.23 -18.70
N ALA A 80 -4.18 -0.20 -18.05
CA ALA A 80 -4.48 1.07 -18.71
C ALA A 80 -3.19 1.77 -19.19
N GLU A 81 -2.12 1.63 -18.41
CA GLU A 81 -0.80 2.14 -18.73
C GLU A 81 0.16 1.00 -19.15
N GLU A 82 1.16 1.31 -19.98
CA GLU A 82 2.12 0.32 -20.50
C GLU A 82 2.92 -0.41 -19.40
N TRP A 83 3.04 0.19 -18.23
CA TRP A 83 3.76 -0.36 -17.07
C TRP A 83 2.86 -1.15 -16.10
N GLN A 84 1.55 -1.21 -16.35
CA GLN A 84 0.55 -1.84 -15.48
C GLN A 84 0.16 -3.24 -15.94
N ASP A 85 1.13 -3.99 -16.45
CA ASP A 85 0.86 -5.32 -16.93
C ASP A 85 0.75 -6.31 -15.80
N ASP A 86 -0.33 -7.07 -15.83
CA ASP A 86 -0.55 -8.13 -14.87
C ASP A 86 -0.28 -9.48 -15.51
N VAL A 87 0.36 -10.34 -14.74
CA VAL A 87 0.37 -11.77 -15.00
C VAL A 87 -0.76 -12.38 -14.19
N VAL A 88 -1.66 -13.09 -14.84
CA VAL A 88 -2.82 -13.71 -14.22
C VAL A 88 -2.60 -15.21 -14.10
N PHE A 89 -2.71 -15.72 -12.87
CA PHE A 89 -2.67 -17.15 -12.57
C PHE A 89 -4.11 -17.64 -12.37
N VAL A 90 -4.54 -18.58 -13.21
CA VAL A 90 -5.90 -19.14 -13.18
C VAL A 90 -5.92 -20.39 -12.32
N TYR A 91 -6.87 -20.44 -11.40
CA TYR A 91 -7.22 -21.62 -10.62
C TYR A 91 -8.73 -21.88 -10.77
N ASN A 92 -9.18 -23.10 -10.50
CA ASN A 92 -10.58 -23.51 -10.64
C ASN A 92 -11.61 -22.52 -10.07
N ASP A 93 -11.33 -21.90 -8.92
CA ASP A 93 -12.26 -21.02 -8.21
C ASP A 93 -11.91 -19.53 -8.25
N ARG A 94 -10.74 -19.16 -8.79
CA ARG A 94 -10.23 -17.79 -8.73
C ARG A 94 -9.13 -17.49 -9.75
N ASP A 95 -9.00 -16.21 -10.08
CA ASP A 95 -7.87 -15.67 -10.81
C ASP A 95 -7.04 -14.77 -9.89
N MET A 96 -5.72 -14.96 -9.88
CA MET A 96 -4.80 -14.15 -9.09
C MET A 96 -3.98 -13.25 -10.01
N TYR A 97 -4.10 -11.95 -9.82
CA TYR A 97 -3.39 -10.92 -10.58
C TYR A 97 -2.09 -10.61 -9.84
N VAL A 98 -0.98 -10.90 -10.51
CA VAL A 98 0.36 -10.75 -10.00
C VAL A 98 1.01 -9.53 -10.64
N PHE A 99 1.49 -8.64 -9.79
CA PHE A 99 2.35 -7.54 -10.17
C PHE A 99 3.70 -7.70 -9.46
N LYS A 100 4.78 -7.64 -10.24
CA LYS A 100 6.13 -8.03 -9.79
C LYS A 100 6.15 -9.45 -9.21
N ASP A 101 6.31 -9.59 -7.90
CA ASP A 101 6.44 -10.87 -7.21
C ASP A 101 5.25 -11.19 -6.28
N ARG A 102 4.17 -10.39 -6.33
CA ARG A 102 3.04 -10.48 -5.39
C ARG A 102 1.68 -10.41 -6.05
N VAL A 103 0.74 -11.12 -5.44
CA VAL A 103 -0.69 -10.99 -5.77
C VAL A 103 -1.21 -9.67 -5.23
N TRP A 104 -1.80 -8.83 -6.07
CA TRP A 104 -2.37 -7.54 -5.65
C TRP A 104 -3.89 -7.47 -5.84
N GLN A 105 -4.45 -8.33 -6.70
CA GLN A 105 -5.87 -8.47 -6.95
C GLN A 105 -6.25 -9.95 -7.13
N VAL A 106 -7.46 -10.31 -6.70
CA VAL A 106 -8.06 -11.62 -6.92
C VAL A 106 -9.46 -11.43 -7.52
N SER A 107 -9.78 -12.20 -8.56
CA SER A 107 -11.14 -12.35 -9.08
C SER A 107 -11.74 -13.66 -8.59
N VAL A 108 -13.00 -13.63 -8.17
CA VAL A 108 -13.71 -14.80 -7.65
C VAL A 108 -15.14 -14.85 -8.17
N ARG A 109 -15.73 -16.04 -8.17
CA ARG A 109 -17.14 -16.24 -8.54
C ARG A 109 -18.11 -15.95 -7.40
N THR A 110 -17.62 -16.03 -6.16
CA THR A 110 -18.40 -15.82 -4.96
C THR A 110 -17.54 -15.24 -3.84
N ALA A 111 -18.06 -14.25 -3.11
CA ALA A 111 -17.39 -13.64 -1.95
C ALA A 111 -18.41 -12.97 -1.03
N TYR A 112 -18.24 -13.12 0.29
CA TYR A 112 -19.03 -12.38 1.29
C TYR A 112 -20.56 -12.49 1.09
N GLY A 113 -21.05 -13.64 0.62
CA GLY A 113 -22.46 -13.90 0.35
C GLY A 113 -22.96 -13.45 -1.03
N ILE A 114 -22.09 -12.87 -1.86
CA ILE A 114 -22.39 -12.40 -3.23
C ILE A 114 -21.93 -13.46 -4.23
N THR A 115 -22.70 -13.66 -5.29
CA THR A 115 -22.34 -14.54 -6.41
C THR A 115 -22.59 -13.83 -7.76
N LEU A 116 -21.88 -14.25 -8.80
CA LEU A 116 -22.14 -13.78 -10.16
C LEU A 116 -23.62 -13.97 -10.54
N GLY A 117 -24.20 -12.95 -11.19
CA GLY A 117 -25.60 -12.90 -11.60
C GLY A 117 -26.57 -12.32 -10.58
N ASP A 118 -26.16 -12.13 -9.33
CA ASP A 118 -26.99 -11.50 -8.29
C ASP A 118 -27.43 -10.07 -8.72
N PRO A 119 -28.64 -9.62 -8.38
CA PRO A 119 -29.03 -8.23 -8.61
C PRO A 119 -28.19 -7.28 -7.74
N GLY A 120 -27.71 -6.16 -8.29
CA GLY A 120 -26.91 -5.18 -7.54
C GLY A 120 -27.61 -4.64 -6.29
N GLY A 121 -28.94 -4.52 -6.32
CA GLY A 121 -29.72 -4.13 -5.13
C GLY A 121 -29.66 -5.16 -3.99
N VAL A 122 -29.55 -6.46 -4.31
CA VAL A 122 -29.35 -7.53 -3.32
C VAL A 122 -27.94 -7.44 -2.74
N VAL A 123 -26.94 -7.15 -3.57
CA VAL A 123 -25.55 -6.96 -3.12
C VAL A 123 -25.43 -5.84 -2.11
N SER A 124 -26.04 -4.68 -2.38
CA SER A 124 -26.05 -3.55 -1.43
C SER A 124 -26.71 -3.91 -0.10
N LEU A 125 -27.74 -4.75 -0.12
CA LEU A 125 -28.40 -5.22 1.11
C LEU A 125 -27.51 -6.19 1.91
N ILE A 126 -26.79 -7.09 1.22
CA ILE A 126 -25.87 -8.06 1.84
C ILE A 126 -24.69 -7.35 2.50
N LEU A 127 -24.06 -6.42 1.77
CA LEU A 127 -22.88 -5.68 2.26
C LEU A 127 -23.24 -4.60 3.29
N GLY A 128 -24.47 -4.09 3.23
CA GLY A 128 -25.01 -3.13 4.18
C GLY A 128 -24.38 -1.74 4.05
N ASP A 129 -24.21 -1.08 5.19
CA ASP A 129 -23.68 0.28 5.26
C ASP A 129 -22.22 0.35 4.79
N GLY A 130 -21.87 1.41 4.05
CA GLY A 130 -20.51 1.65 3.56
C GLY A 130 -20.26 1.24 2.11
N VAL A 131 -21.25 0.62 1.44
CA VAL A 131 -21.22 0.44 -0.01
C VAL A 131 -21.30 1.80 -0.70
N GLN A 132 -20.36 2.06 -1.59
CA GLN A 132 -20.36 3.20 -2.49
C GLN A 132 -20.82 2.72 -3.87
N SER A 133 -21.80 3.39 -4.45
CA SER A 133 -22.34 3.04 -5.76
C SER A 133 -21.82 4.00 -6.83
N PHE A 134 -21.34 3.42 -7.93
CA PHE A 134 -20.84 4.13 -9.10
C PHE A 134 -21.57 3.63 -10.36
N SER A 135 -21.40 4.35 -11.47
CA SER A 135 -21.93 3.89 -12.75
C SER A 135 -21.24 2.59 -13.16
N GLY A 136 -21.98 1.47 -13.10
CA GLY A 136 -21.51 0.15 -13.50
C GLY A 136 -20.77 -0.66 -12.43
N TYR A 137 -20.60 -0.17 -11.20
CA TYR A 137 -20.00 -0.98 -10.13
C TYR A 137 -20.34 -0.49 -8.72
N LEU A 138 -20.22 -1.40 -7.76
CA LEU A 138 -20.28 -1.14 -6.33
C LEU A 138 -18.87 -1.29 -5.73
N LEU A 139 -18.55 -0.46 -4.74
CA LEU A 139 -17.28 -0.50 -4.02
C LEU A 139 -17.54 -0.60 -2.53
N TYR A 140 -16.84 -1.51 -1.86
CA TYR A 140 -16.96 -1.71 -0.42
C TYR A 140 -15.57 -1.85 0.20
N ALA A 141 -15.32 -1.07 1.26
CA ALA A 141 -14.07 -1.17 2.01
C ALA A 141 -14.15 -2.39 2.93
N LEU A 142 -13.27 -3.37 2.70
CA LEU A 142 -13.17 -4.51 3.59
C LEU A 142 -12.45 -4.06 4.89
N PRO A 143 -12.78 -4.67 6.05
CA PRO A 143 -12.03 -4.42 7.27
C PRO A 143 -10.53 -4.52 7.02
N SER A 144 -9.81 -3.44 7.31
CA SER A 144 -8.40 -3.31 6.96
C SER A 144 -7.57 -4.40 7.60
N ARG A 145 -6.73 -5.03 6.79
CA ARG A 145 -5.63 -5.87 7.24
C ARG A 145 -4.38 -5.01 7.39
N SER A 146 -3.21 -5.61 7.24
CA SER A 146 -1.93 -4.93 7.06
C SER A 146 -1.90 -3.90 5.89
N TRP A 147 -2.95 -3.84 5.05
CA TRP A 147 -3.14 -2.89 3.94
C TRP A 147 -4.64 -2.62 3.69
N PRO A 148 -5.01 -1.51 3.02
CA PRO A 148 -6.39 -1.21 2.69
C PRO A 148 -6.91 -2.14 1.57
N LEU A 149 -7.92 -2.94 1.89
CA LEU A 149 -8.57 -3.83 0.95
C LEU A 149 -9.91 -3.25 0.48
N GLN A 150 -10.17 -3.42 -0.82
CA GLN A 150 -11.44 -3.07 -1.43
C GLN A 150 -12.05 -4.29 -2.11
N LEU A 151 -13.37 -4.42 -1.97
CA LEU A 151 -14.22 -5.29 -2.76
C LEU A 151 -14.90 -4.43 -3.82
N ARG A 152 -14.67 -4.74 -5.10
CA ARG A 152 -15.37 -4.14 -6.24
C ARG A 152 -16.25 -5.19 -6.90
N VAL A 153 -17.51 -4.83 -7.09
CA VAL A 153 -18.52 -5.66 -7.75
C VAL A 153 -18.96 -4.92 -9.01
N ASN A 154 -18.52 -5.37 -10.18
CA ASN A 154 -18.98 -4.78 -11.44
C ASN A 154 -20.36 -5.32 -11.79
N LEU A 155 -21.18 -4.43 -12.35
CA LEU A 155 -22.54 -4.71 -12.75
C LEU A 155 -22.65 -4.61 -14.27
N ASP A 156 -23.39 -5.54 -14.87
CA ASP A 156 -23.75 -5.48 -16.28
C ASP A 156 -24.81 -4.40 -16.56
N ASN A 157 -25.20 -4.26 -17.82
CA ASN A 157 -26.24 -3.32 -18.24
C ASN A 157 -27.63 -3.63 -17.67
N ALA A 158 -27.87 -4.85 -17.18
CA ALA A 158 -29.10 -5.25 -16.49
C ALA A 158 -29.01 -5.04 -14.96
N GLY A 159 -27.90 -4.50 -14.45
CA GLY A 159 -27.67 -4.27 -13.03
C GLY A 159 -27.37 -5.55 -12.25
N ARG A 160 -26.85 -6.59 -12.90
CA ARG A 160 -26.48 -7.88 -12.28
C ARG A 160 -24.96 -8.00 -12.13
N VAL A 161 -24.52 -8.74 -11.12
CA VAL A 161 -23.09 -8.97 -10.87
C VAL A 161 -22.44 -9.67 -12.06
N GLU A 162 -21.53 -8.97 -12.72
CA GLU A 162 -20.73 -9.49 -13.83
C GLU A 162 -19.40 -10.08 -13.32
N SER A 163 -18.75 -9.39 -12.39
CA SER A 163 -17.45 -9.79 -11.85
C SER A 163 -17.24 -9.28 -10.42
N ILE A 164 -16.53 -10.05 -9.61
CA ILE A 164 -16.18 -9.71 -8.24
C ILE A 164 -14.66 -9.66 -8.11
N PHE A 165 -14.13 -8.54 -7.65
CA PHE A 165 -12.71 -8.33 -7.42
C PHE A 165 -12.42 -7.92 -5.98
N ILE A 166 -11.38 -8.50 -5.41
CA ILE A 166 -10.81 -8.07 -4.13
C ILE A 166 -9.39 -7.61 -4.42
N TYR A 167 -9.01 -6.40 -4.01
CA TYR A 167 -7.71 -5.84 -4.32
C TYR A 167 -7.20 -4.86 -3.28
N ARG A 168 -5.90 -4.57 -3.37
CA ARG A 168 -5.24 -3.50 -2.63
C ARG A 168 -5.44 -2.16 -3.31
N SER A 169 -6.04 -1.19 -2.61
CA SER A 169 -6.29 0.13 -3.18
C SER A 169 -5.08 1.08 -3.13
N ASP A 170 -4.01 0.67 -2.47
CA ASP A 170 -2.76 1.43 -2.30
C ASP A 170 -1.65 1.01 -3.28
N PHE A 171 -2.02 0.27 -4.32
CA PHE A 171 -1.12 -0.31 -5.30
C PHE A 171 -1.03 0.54 -6.57
#